data_AF-W1WDW1-F1
#
_entry.id   AF-W1WDW1-F1
#
_cell.length_a   1.000
_cell.length_b   1.000
_cell.length_c   1.000
_cell.angle_alpha   90.00
_cell.angle_beta   90.00
_cell.angle_gamma   90.00
#
_symmetry.space_group_name_H-M   'P 1'
#
loop_
_entity.id
_entity.type
_entity.pdbx_description
1 polymer ?
#
loop_
_entity_poly.entity_id
_entity_poly.type
_entity_poly.pdbx_seq_one_letter_code
_entity_poly.pdbx_strand_id
1 'polypeptide(L)' 'MVQDGTVSYLIADKQVIAAVVQSDSLRDTAKDFVKQLLKQGITPVLVTGDNIKTAQAVANQLT' A
#
# COMPACT_ATOMS: atom_id res chain seq x y z
N MET A 1 -3.60 11.64 11.25
CA MET A 1 -3.92 10.75 10.11
C MET A 1 -2.84 9.70 10.10
N VAL A 2 -3.17 8.42 10.30
CA VAL A 2 -2.17 7.33 10.25
C VAL A 2 -2.13 6.84 8.81
N GLN A 3 -0.98 6.96 8.15
CA GLN A 3 -0.74 6.39 6.83
C GLN A 3 -0.70 4.87 6.92
N ASP A 4 -1.29 4.18 5.95
CA ASP A 4 -1.19 2.71 5.86
C ASP A 4 0.28 2.31 5.64
N GLY A 5 0.79 1.39 6.47
CA GLY A 5 2.18 0.96 6.43
C GLY A 5 2.61 0.25 7.71
N THR A 6 3.84 -0.25 7.73
CA THR A 6 4.45 -0.83 8.92
C THR A 6 4.91 0.29 9.84
N VAL A 7 4.46 0.27 11.09
CA VAL A 7 4.87 1.23 12.12
C VAL A 7 6.02 0.64 12.92
N SER A 8 7.18 1.28 12.86
CA SER A 8 8.34 0.96 13.68
C SER A 8 8.48 1.97 14.82
N TYR A 9 8.66 1.49 16.05
CA TYR A 9 8.88 2.32 17.23
C TYR A 9 10.35 2.34 17.62
N LEU A 10 10.88 3.53 17.91
CA LEU A 10 12.20 3.70 18.50
C LEU A 10 12.08 3.76 20.03
N ILE A 11 12.79 2.88 20.73
CA ILE A 11 12.77 2.78 22.19
C ILE A 11 14.15 3.12 22.76
N ALA A 12 14.18 4.04 23.73
CA ALA A 12 15.35 4.32 24.56
C ALA A 12 14.90 4.32 26.03
N ASP A 13 15.71 3.75 26.93
CA ASP A 13 15.40 3.69 28.36
C ASP A 13 13.99 3.15 28.69
N LYS A 14 13.54 2.13 27.94
CA LYS A 14 12.20 1.53 28.03
C LYS A 14 11.05 2.50 27.73
N GLN A 15 11.32 3.66 27.14
CA GLN A 15 10.32 4.61 26.66
C GLN A 15 10.33 4.69 25.13
N VAL A 16 9.14 4.78 24.54
CA VAL A 16 8.98 5.06 23.11
C VAL A 16 9.30 6.53 22.88
N ILE A 17 10.35 6.82 22.13
CA ILE A 17 10.81 8.19 21.86
C ILE A 17 10.50 8.66 20.43
N ALA A 18 10.20 7.73 19.52
CA ALA A 18 9.76 8.05 18.16
C ALA A 18 8.95 6.90 17.53
N ALA A 19 8.22 7.22 16.47
CA ALA A 19 7.61 6.25 15.57
C ALA A 19 7.89 6.66 14.11
N VAL A 20 8.15 5.67 13.26
CA VAL A 20 8.33 5.84 11.82
C VAL A 20 7.33 4.94 11.11
N VAL A 21 6.60 5.48 10.14
CA VAL A 21 5.70 4.72 9.27
C VAL A 21 6.42 4.48 7.95
N GLN A 22 6.56 3.21 7.58
CA GLN A 22 7.08 2.80 6.28
C GLN A 22 5.92 2.29 5.44
N SER A 23 5.57 3.04 4.40
CA SER A 23 4.52 2.69 3.45
C SER A 23 5.11 2.45 2.08
N ASP A 24 4.68 1.40 1.39
CA ASP A 24 5.03 1.22 0.00
C ASP A 24 4.31 2.26 -0.85
N SER A 25 5.07 2.99 -1.67
CA SER A 25 4.48 3.89 -2.66
C SER A 25 4.07 3.10 -3.90
N LEU A 26 2.84 3.30 -4.32
CA LEU A 26 2.41 2.88 -5.64
C LEU A 26 3.18 3.68 -6.70
N ARG A 27 3.57 3.01 -7.79
CA ARG A 27 4.13 3.70 -8.96
C ARG A 27 3.07 4.62 -9.53
N ASP A 28 3.45 5.85 -9.85
CA ASP A 28 2.55 6.87 -10.39
C ASP A 28 1.78 6.39 -11.63
N THR A 29 2.43 5.56 -12.45
CA THR A 29 1.87 4.99 -13.69
C THR A 29 0.93 3.80 -13.50
N ALA A 30 0.86 3.22 -12.30
CA ALA A 30 0.13 1.97 -12.06
C ALA A 30 -1.39 2.13 -12.26
N LYS A 31 -1.95 3.27 -11.82
CA LYS A 31 -3.38 3.60 -12.03
C LYS A 31 -3.74 3.68 -13.51
N ASP A 32 -2.91 4.37 -14.29
CA ASP A 32 -3.17 4.56 -15.72
C ASP A 32 -3.03 3.24 -16.49
N PHE A 33 -2.09 2.39 -16.09
CA PHE A 33 -1.94 1.06 -16.64
C PHE A 33 -3.18 0.18 -16.38
N VAL A 34 -3.67 0.13 -15.13
CA VAL A 34 -4.89 -0.62 -14.78
C VAL A 34 -6.10 -0.11 -15.57
N LYS A 35 -6.27 1.22 -15.68
CA LYS A 35 -7.34 1.82 -16.48
C LYS A 35 -7.26 1.44 -17.96
N GLN A 36 -6.07 1.36 -18.54
CA GLN A 36 -5.90 0.96 -19.94
C GLN A 36 -6.29 -0.50 -20.17
N LEU A 37 -5.91 -1.41 -19.26
CA LEU A 37 -6.32 -2.81 -19.33
C LEU A 37 -7.84 -2.95 -19.27
N LEU A 38 -8.48 -2.26 -18.32
CA LEU A 38 -9.95 -2.26 -18.19
C LEU A 38 -10.64 -1.72 -19.45
N LYS A 39 -10.12 -0.63 -20.05
CA LYS A 39 -10.63 -0.08 -21.32
C LYS A 39 -10.50 -1.06 -22.49
N GLN A 40 -9.53 -1.96 -22.45
CA GLN A 40 -9.35 -3.02 -23.45
C GLN A 40 -10.22 -4.26 -23.14
N GLY A 41 -11.03 -4.24 -22.09
CA GLY A 41 -11.83 -5.39 -21.66
C GLY A 41 -11.01 -6.49 -20.96
N ILE A 42 -9.79 -6.17 -20.54
CA ILE A 42 -8.92 -7.10 -19.81
C ILE A 42 -9.14 -6.88 -18.31
N THR A 43 -9.42 -7.96 -17.58
CA THR A 43 -9.60 -7.93 -16.12
C THR A 43 -8.26 -8.15 -15.41
N PRO A 44 -7.64 -7.12 -14.80
CA PRO A 44 -6.44 -7.29 -13.99
C PRO A 44 -6.76 -7.98 -12.66
N VAL A 45 -5.83 -8.81 -12.18
CA VAL A 45 -5.92 -9.50 -10.89
C VAL A 45 -4.70 -9.14 -10.05
N LEU A 46 -4.92 -8.63 -8.83
CA LEU A 46 -3.84 -8.34 -7.88
C LEU A 46 -3.45 -9.65 -7.17
N VAL A 47 -2.19 -10.06 -7.33
CA VAL A 47 -1.61 -11.21 -6.62
C VAL A 47 -0.51 -10.69 -5.71
N THR A 48 -0.68 -10.86 -4.39
CA THR A 48 0.30 -10.45 -3.39
C THR A 48 0.35 -11.47 -2.24
N GLY A 49 1.49 -11.52 -1.54
CA GLY A 49 1.66 -12.25 -0.29
C GLY A 49 1.32 -11.41 0.95
N ASP A 50 0.92 -10.15 0.78
CA ASP A 50 0.53 -9.27 1.87
C ASP A 50 -0.76 -9.72 2.56
N ASN A 51 -0.98 -9.19 3.76
CA ASN A 51 -2.24 -9.35 4.44
C ASN A 51 -3.40 -8.66 3.69
N ILE A 52 -4.63 -9.10 3.97
CA ILE A 52 -5.85 -8.64 3.30
C ILE A 52 -6.05 -7.12 3.41
N LYS A 53 -5.71 -6.52 4.56
CA LYS A 53 -5.90 -5.08 4.77
C LYS A 53 -5.02 -4.26 3.83
N THR A 54 -3.74 -4.61 3.74
CA THR A 54 -2.78 -3.95 2.83
C THR A 54 -3.17 -4.20 1.38
N ALA A 55 -3.46 -5.44 1.00
CA ALA A 55 -3.86 -5.79 -0.37
C ALA A 55 -5.12 -5.02 -0.82
N GLN A 56 -6.12 -4.90 0.05
CA GLN A 56 -7.35 -4.17 -0.25
C GLN A 56 -7.11 -2.67 -0.40
N ALA A 57 -6.25 -2.09 0.45
CA ALA A 57 -5.88 -0.68 0.34
C ALA A 57 -5.19 -0.39 -1.01
N VAL A 58 -4.27 -1.26 -1.45
CA VAL A 58 -3.61 -1.14 -2.75
C VAL A 58 -4.60 -1.32 -3.90
N ALA A 59 -5.47 -2.33 -3.84
CA ALA A 59 -6.50 -2.57 -4.86
C ALA A 59 -7.43 -1.35 -5.02
N ASN A 60 -7.92 -0.80 -3.92
CA ASN A 60 -8.79 0.39 -3.92
C ASN A 60 -8.08 1.64 -4.44
N GLN A 61 -6.75 1.72 -4.32
CA GLN A 61 -5.99 2.81 -4.92
C GLN A 61 -5.80 2.63 -6.43
N LEU A 62 -5.90 1.41 -6.97
CA LEU A 62 -5.65 1.14 -8.39
C LEU A 62 -6.90 1.23 -9.28
N THR A 63 -8.08 0.97 -8.73
CA THR A 63 -9.39 1.03 -9.42
C THR A 63 -10.13 2.32 -9.11
#